data_AF-A0A7M2XFJ1-F1
#
_entry.id   AF-A0A7M2XFJ1-F1
#
_cell.length_a   1.000
_cell.length_b   1.000
_cell.length_c   1.000
_cell.angle_alpha   90.00
_cell.angle_beta   90.00
_cell.angle_gamma   90.00
#
_symmetry.space_group_name_H-M   'P 1'
#
loop_
_entity.id
_entity.type
_entity.pdbx_description
1 polymer ?
#
loop_
_entity_poly.entity_id
_entity_poly.type
_entity_poly.pdbx_seq_one_letter_code
_entity_poly.pdbx_strand_id
1 'polypeptide(L)'
;MIRQTVRRGGTFVICALLALSAFAAFGMSQIRLGGPLHERQKLTGEYLADILPPPQYVIEPMLEVTRIVQDPASLDLRRHRLAELERVYHDRSRYWAASELDGDLKQRHEKDAMMQADHFWQLVDTELLPAVERGDMEAAARVYRKADAFLMHIALPSRPCPRKASAATPLLKRKHWERCRLSLACLAWLP
;
A
#
# COMPACT_ATOMS: atom_id res chain seq x y z
N MET A 1 -51.26 -16.47 37.77
CA MET A 1 -50.10 -15.54 37.66
C MET A 1 -48.84 -16.21 37.08
N ILE A 2 -48.52 -17.46 37.43
CA ILE A 2 -47.31 -18.19 36.98
C ILE A 2 -47.15 -18.27 35.45
N ARG A 3 -48.24 -18.50 34.69
CA ARG A 3 -48.21 -18.60 33.21
C ARG A 3 -47.72 -17.34 32.51
N GLN A 4 -47.97 -16.15 33.07
CA GLN A 4 -47.51 -14.88 32.48
C GLN A 4 -46.02 -14.64 32.74
N THR A 5 -45.51 -15.02 33.91
CA THR A 5 -44.10 -14.87 34.27
C THR A 5 -43.22 -15.79 33.41
N VAL A 6 -43.64 -17.04 33.20
CA VAL A 6 -42.95 -17.99 32.31
C VAL A 6 -42.94 -17.51 30.86
N ARG A 7 -44.07 -16.97 30.37
CA ARG A 7 -44.14 -16.43 29.00
C ARG A 7 -43.20 -15.23 28.80
N ARG A 8 -43.15 -14.30 29.76
CA ARG A 8 -42.26 -13.13 29.70
C ARG A 8 -40.78 -13.53 29.75
N GLY A 9 -40.42 -14.47 30.61
CA GLY A 9 -39.05 -15.01 30.71
C GLY A 9 -38.62 -15.72 29.42
N GLY A 10 -39.49 -16.56 28.85
CA GLY A 10 -39.24 -17.23 27.57
C GLY A 10 -39.04 -16.24 26.41
N THR A 11 -39.90 -15.23 26.29
CA THR A 11 -39.73 -14.17 25.29
C THR A 11 -38.41 -13.42 25.48
N PHE A 12 -38.03 -13.11 26.72
CA PHE A 12 -36.77 -12.44 27.00
C PHE A 12 -35.55 -13.27 26.56
N VAL A 13 -35.52 -14.57 26.88
CA VAL A 13 -34.42 -15.46 26.48
C VAL A 13 -34.33 -15.59 24.95
N ILE A 14 -35.47 -15.72 24.27
CA ILE A 14 -35.50 -15.79 22.79
C ILE A 14 -35.00 -14.47 22.19
N CYS A 15 -35.47 -13.32 22.68
CA CYS A 15 -35.00 -12.02 22.20
C CYS A 15 -33.50 -11.82 22.44
N ALA A 16 -32.98 -12.24 23.59
CA ALA A 16 -31.56 -12.15 23.91
C ALA A 16 -30.70 -13.04 22.98
N LEU A 17 -31.16 -14.26 22.70
CA LEU A 17 -30.51 -15.16 21.73
C LEU A 17 -30.51 -14.55 20.32
N LEU A 18 -31.65 -14.03 19.86
CA LEU A 18 -31.75 -13.39 18.54
C LEU A 18 -30.84 -12.15 18.44
N ALA A 19 -30.79 -11.32 19.48
CA ALA A 19 -29.90 -10.16 19.53
C ALA A 19 -28.42 -10.55 19.46
N LEU A 20 -28.02 -11.60 20.19
CA LEU A 20 -26.65 -12.11 20.15
C LEU A 20 -26.30 -12.68 18.76
N SER A 21 -27.21 -13.45 18.15
CA SER A 21 -27.01 -13.98 16.79
C SER A 21 -26.91 -12.87 15.75
N ALA A 22 -27.72 -11.81 15.85
CA ALA A 22 -27.65 -10.66 14.95
C ALA A 22 -26.34 -9.88 15.12
N PHE A 23 -25.88 -9.68 16.36
CA PHE A 23 -24.59 -9.04 16.64
C PHE A 23 -23.41 -9.85 16.08
N ALA A 24 -23.43 -11.17 16.27
CA ALA A 24 -22.43 -12.07 15.70
C ALA A 24 -22.45 -12.03 14.16
N ALA A 25 -23.63 -12.02 13.53
CA ALA A 25 -23.80 -11.92 12.09
C ALA A 25 -23.25 -10.59 11.53
N PHE A 26 -23.49 -9.47 12.23
CA PHE A 26 -22.96 -8.15 11.85
C PHE A 26 -21.42 -8.07 11.99
N GLY A 27 -20.87 -8.66 13.06
CA GLY A 27 -19.41 -8.79 13.20
C GLY A 27 -18.80 -9.64 12.08
N MET A 28 -19.46 -10.74 11.71
CA MET A 28 -19.02 -11.61 10.61
C MET A 28 -19.12 -10.92 9.25
N SER A 29 -20.12 -10.08 8.97
CA SER A 29 -20.20 -9.37 7.68
C SER A 29 -19.06 -8.38 7.45
N GLN A 30 -18.47 -7.84 8.51
CA GLN A 30 -17.32 -6.93 8.42
C GLN A 30 -15.98 -7.66 8.20
N ILE A 31 -15.85 -8.90 8.69
CA ILE A 31 -14.61 -9.71 8.70
C ILE A 31 -14.58 -10.74 7.57
N ARG A 32 -15.73 -11.05 6.96
CA ARG A 32 -15.83 -11.96 5.82
C ARG A 32 -15.10 -11.40 4.60
N LEU A 33 -14.53 -12.29 3.78
CA LEU A 33 -13.96 -11.96 2.47
C LEU A 33 -15.00 -11.17 1.66
N GLY A 34 -14.68 -9.92 1.30
CA GLY A 34 -15.60 -8.97 0.64
C GLY A 34 -16.23 -7.91 1.56
N GLY A 35 -15.91 -7.89 2.85
CA GLY A 35 -16.26 -6.78 3.76
C GLY A 35 -15.36 -5.55 3.53
N PRO A 36 -15.75 -4.37 4.03
CA PRO A 36 -15.00 -3.11 3.82
C PRO A 36 -13.57 -3.15 4.38
N LEU A 37 -13.31 -3.98 5.40
CA LEU A 37 -11.96 -4.21 5.91
C LEU A 37 -11.10 -5.01 4.93
N HIS A 38 -11.69 -6.00 4.26
CA HIS A 38 -11.01 -6.80 3.25
C HIS A 38 -10.68 -5.97 2.00
N GLU A 39 -11.60 -5.11 1.55
CA GLU A 39 -11.37 -4.22 0.41
C GLU A 39 -10.22 -3.24 0.67
N ARG A 40 -10.12 -2.67 1.88
CA ARG A 40 -8.99 -1.81 2.26
C ARG A 40 -7.65 -2.57 2.24
N GLN A 41 -7.63 -3.81 2.72
CA GLN A 41 -6.44 -4.65 2.70
C GLN A 41 -6.05 -5.03 1.26
N LYS A 42 -7.04 -5.35 0.43
CA LYS A 42 -6.85 -5.64 -1.00
C LYS A 42 -6.27 -4.43 -1.73
N LEU A 43 -6.86 -3.25 -1.56
CA LEU A 43 -6.38 -2.01 -2.17
C LEU A 43 -4.94 -1.68 -1.74
N THR A 44 -4.62 -1.88 -0.46
CA THR A 44 -3.24 -1.72 0.04
C THR A 44 -2.30 -2.75 -0.57
N GLY A 45 -2.76 -3.98 -0.79
CA GLY A 45 -2.00 -5.03 -1.47
C GLY A 45 -1.74 -4.73 -2.94
N GLU A 46 -2.74 -4.23 -3.66
CA GLU A 46 -2.61 -3.76 -5.05
C GLU A 46 -1.65 -2.56 -5.13
N TYR A 47 -1.75 -1.62 -4.19
CA TYR A 47 -0.84 -0.48 -4.10
C TYR A 47 0.59 -0.92 -3.84
N LEU A 48 0.80 -1.86 -2.91
CA LEU A 48 2.11 -2.44 -2.66
C LEU A 48 2.62 -3.19 -3.88
N ALA A 49 1.80 -3.93 -4.62
CA ALA A 49 2.24 -4.58 -5.85
C ALA A 49 2.70 -3.58 -6.92
N ASP A 50 2.00 -2.44 -7.04
CA ASP A 50 2.29 -1.40 -8.04
C ASP A 50 3.45 -0.47 -7.62
N ILE A 51 3.75 -0.33 -6.32
CA ILE A 51 4.82 0.55 -5.79
C ILE A 51 6.06 -0.19 -5.27
N LEU A 52 5.99 -1.51 -5.06
CA LEU A 52 7.09 -2.34 -4.55
C LEU A 52 7.78 -3.10 -5.70
N PRO A 53 7.97 -2.42 -6.84
CA PRO A 53 9.28 -1.84 -7.06
C PRO A 53 9.15 -0.32 -7.18
N PRO A 54 9.62 0.49 -6.22
CA PRO A 54 9.60 1.95 -6.34
C PRO A 54 10.17 2.50 -7.66
N PRO A 55 11.09 1.80 -8.35
CA PRO A 55 11.55 2.21 -9.68
C PRO A 55 10.79 1.61 -10.87
N GLN A 56 9.71 0.82 -10.71
CA GLN A 56 9.07 0.10 -11.84
C GLN A 56 8.61 1.04 -12.98
N TYR A 57 8.09 2.22 -12.64
CA TYR A 57 7.65 3.20 -13.63
C TYR A 57 8.78 3.86 -14.41
N VAL A 58 10.02 3.75 -13.94
CA VAL A 58 11.19 4.46 -14.50
C VAL A 58 12.26 3.49 -15.00
N ILE A 59 12.31 2.23 -14.54
CA ILE A 59 13.31 1.25 -14.99
C ILE A 59 13.20 0.96 -16.48
N GLU A 60 12.01 0.56 -16.95
CA GLU A 60 11.85 0.22 -18.37
C GLU A 60 12.05 1.44 -19.27
N PRO A 61 11.51 2.63 -18.95
CA PRO A 61 11.87 3.86 -19.66
C PRO A 61 13.37 4.16 -19.63
N MET A 62 14.05 3.98 -18.50
CA MET A 62 15.49 4.20 -18.40
C MET A 62 16.28 3.23 -19.29
N LEU A 63 15.81 1.98 -19.43
CA LEU A 63 16.38 1.02 -20.37
C LEU A 63 16.22 1.51 -21.82
N GLU A 64 15.05 2.01 -22.20
CA GLU A 64 14.85 2.59 -23.54
C GLU A 64 15.71 3.82 -23.77
N VAL A 65 15.79 4.73 -22.79
CA VAL A 65 16.68 5.90 -22.80
C VAL A 65 18.15 5.49 -22.98
N THR A 66 18.60 4.46 -22.26
CA THR A 66 19.97 3.93 -22.39
C THR A 66 20.23 3.45 -23.81
N ARG A 67 19.27 2.75 -24.42
CA ARG A 67 19.40 2.24 -25.78
C ARG A 67 19.35 3.35 -26.83
N ILE A 68 18.54 4.40 -26.62
CA ILE A 68 18.53 5.60 -27.48
C ILE A 68 19.91 6.29 -27.46
N VAL A 69 20.53 6.40 -26.28
CA VAL A 69 21.86 7.03 -26.15
C VAL A 69 22.96 6.18 -26.78
N GLN A 70 22.87 4.85 -26.67
CA GLN A 70 23.83 3.91 -27.26
C GLN A 70 23.68 3.77 -28.78
N ASP A 71 22.45 3.80 -29.28
CA ASP A 71 22.13 3.69 -30.70
C ASP A 71 21.10 4.75 -31.11
N PRO A 72 21.55 5.96 -31.47
CA PRO A 72 20.66 7.07 -31.84
C PRO A 72 19.81 6.78 -33.07
N ALA A 73 20.23 5.87 -33.96
CA ALA A 73 19.46 5.47 -35.12
C ALA A 73 18.17 4.71 -34.75
N SER A 74 18.10 4.18 -33.53
CA SER A 74 16.91 3.49 -33.01
C SER A 74 15.84 4.43 -32.43
N LEU A 75 16.06 5.75 -32.47
CA LEU A 75 15.18 6.75 -31.86
C LEU A 75 13.71 6.60 -32.25
N ASP A 76 13.40 6.46 -33.54
CA ASP A 76 12.01 6.42 -34.02
C ASP A 76 11.24 5.22 -33.47
N LEU A 77 11.87 4.04 -33.47
CA LEU A 77 11.29 2.82 -32.92
C LEU A 77 11.07 2.96 -31.40
N ARG A 78 12.08 3.47 -30.69
CA ARG A 78 12.07 3.53 -29.23
C ARG A 78 11.16 4.61 -28.69
N ARG A 79 11.00 5.72 -29.42
CA ARG A 79 10.08 6.79 -29.07
C ARG A 79 8.65 6.29 -28.94
N HIS A 80 8.21 5.40 -29.84
CA HIS A 80 6.89 4.79 -29.73
C HIS A 80 6.74 3.97 -28.46
N ARG A 81 7.75 3.16 -28.10
CA ARG A 81 7.72 2.38 -26.86
C ARG A 81 7.75 3.28 -25.63
N LEU A 82 8.55 4.33 -25.66
CA LEU A 82 8.67 5.30 -24.57
C LEU A 82 7.35 6.02 -24.31
N ALA A 83 6.67 6.47 -25.37
CA ALA A 83 5.33 7.10 -25.27
C ALA A 83 4.26 6.13 -24.73
N GLU A 84 4.35 4.83 -25.07
CA GLU A 84 3.47 3.81 -24.49
C GLU A 84 3.69 3.68 -22.98
N LEU A 85 4.96 3.63 -22.54
CA LEU A 85 5.33 3.52 -21.14
C LEU A 85 4.92 4.76 -20.33
N GLU A 86 5.07 5.96 -20.91
CA GLU A 86 4.62 7.22 -20.32
C GLU A 86 3.09 7.23 -20.12
N ARG A 87 2.34 6.75 -21.13
CA ARG A 87 0.89 6.61 -21.03
C ARG A 87 0.49 5.67 -19.90
N VAL A 88 1.12 4.49 -19.80
CA VAL A 88 0.86 3.52 -18.72
C VAL A 88 1.15 4.14 -17.35
N TYR A 89 2.25 4.89 -17.23
CA TYR A 89 2.58 5.63 -16.03
C TYR A 89 1.47 6.63 -15.65
N HIS A 90 1.04 7.48 -16.59
CA HIS A 90 0.01 8.48 -16.33
C HIS A 90 -1.36 7.85 -16.02
N ASP A 91 -1.72 6.75 -16.67
CA ASP A 91 -2.95 6.00 -16.38
C ASP A 91 -2.94 5.49 -14.93
N ARG A 92 -1.80 4.95 -14.47
CA ARG A 92 -1.63 4.46 -13.09
C ARG A 92 -1.61 5.58 -12.08
N SER A 93 -0.91 6.68 -12.38
CA SER A 93 -0.91 7.89 -11.55
C SER A 93 -2.33 8.40 -11.32
N ARG A 94 -3.13 8.52 -12.37
CA ARG A 94 -4.55 8.93 -12.27
C ARG A 94 -5.39 7.95 -11.47
N TYR A 95 -5.21 6.64 -11.68
CA TYR A 95 -5.93 5.62 -10.92
C TYR A 95 -5.65 5.74 -9.42
N TRP A 96 -4.38 5.85 -9.02
CA TRP A 96 -4.01 5.97 -7.62
C TRP A 96 -4.42 7.30 -7.00
N ALA A 97 -4.36 8.40 -7.76
CA ALA A 97 -4.90 9.69 -7.36
C ALA A 97 -6.42 9.67 -7.15
N ALA A 98 -7.18 8.85 -7.88
CA ALA A 98 -8.62 8.70 -7.71
C ALA A 98 -9.03 7.64 -6.66
N SER A 99 -8.09 6.82 -6.19
CA SER A 99 -8.37 5.71 -5.27
C SER A 99 -8.74 6.16 -3.85
N GLU A 100 -9.44 5.28 -3.12
CA GLU A 100 -9.78 5.40 -1.69
C GLU A 100 -8.62 4.95 -0.77
N LEU A 101 -7.37 5.09 -1.22
CA LEU A 101 -6.20 4.82 -0.40
C LEU A 101 -6.24 5.66 0.88
N ASP A 102 -5.73 5.07 1.96
CA ASP A 102 -5.55 5.77 3.23
C ASP A 102 -4.72 7.04 3.03
N GLY A 103 -5.09 8.13 3.71
CA GLY A 103 -4.54 9.47 3.46
C GLY A 103 -3.01 9.53 3.56
N ASP A 104 -2.42 8.81 4.52
CA ASP A 104 -0.97 8.74 4.72
C ASP A 104 -0.27 7.94 3.60
N LEU A 105 -0.93 6.94 3.03
CA LEU A 105 -0.41 6.17 1.90
C LEU A 105 -0.49 6.98 0.61
N LYS A 106 -1.61 7.66 0.38
CA LYS A 106 -1.82 8.52 -0.78
C LYS A 106 -0.83 9.69 -0.80
N GLN A 107 -0.61 10.34 0.34
CA GLN A 107 0.38 11.41 0.44
C GLN A 107 1.81 10.91 0.16
N ARG A 108 2.16 9.71 0.65
CA ARG A 108 3.47 9.09 0.33
C ARG A 108 3.58 8.72 -1.14
N HIS A 109 2.52 8.22 -1.76
CA HIS A 109 2.48 7.94 -3.20
C HIS A 109 2.81 9.18 -4.02
N GLU A 110 2.08 10.28 -3.74
CA GLU A 110 2.24 11.55 -4.45
C GLU A 110 3.64 12.14 -4.26
N LYS A 111 4.13 12.20 -3.01
CA LYS A 111 5.42 12.85 -2.69
C LYS A 111 6.64 12.02 -3.04
N ASP A 112 6.61 10.71 -2.76
CA ASP A 112 7.81 9.87 -2.84
C ASP A 112 7.92 9.13 -4.18
N ALA A 113 6.80 8.76 -4.81
CA ALA A 113 6.82 7.96 -6.05
C ALA A 113 6.46 8.79 -7.29
N MET A 114 5.34 9.51 -7.28
CA MET A 114 4.87 10.26 -8.45
C MET A 114 5.76 11.47 -8.74
N MET A 115 6.07 12.29 -7.74
CA MET A 115 6.97 13.44 -7.94
C MET A 115 8.33 13.03 -8.49
N GLN A 116 8.83 11.86 -8.10
CA GLN A 116 10.11 11.34 -8.58
C GLN A 116 9.99 10.86 -10.04
N ALA A 117 8.95 10.11 -10.39
CA ALA A 117 8.72 9.66 -11.75
C ALA A 117 8.42 10.84 -12.70
N ASP A 118 7.65 11.83 -12.28
CA ASP A 118 7.36 13.06 -13.05
C ASP A 118 8.63 13.81 -13.41
N HIS A 119 9.57 13.94 -12.46
CA HIS A 119 10.85 14.60 -12.71
C HIS A 119 11.69 13.82 -13.74
N PHE A 120 11.67 12.49 -13.71
CA PHE A 120 12.32 11.68 -14.73
C PHE A 120 11.71 11.91 -16.12
N TRP A 121 10.39 11.86 -16.26
CA TRP A 121 9.71 12.07 -17.53
C TRP A 121 9.99 13.48 -18.08
N GLN A 122 9.95 14.50 -17.23
CA GLN A 122 10.34 15.87 -17.62
C GLN A 122 11.76 15.94 -18.19
N LEU A 123 12.75 15.30 -17.55
CA LEU A 123 14.12 15.27 -18.07
C LEU A 123 14.20 14.58 -19.43
N VAL A 124 13.47 13.48 -19.61
CA VAL A 124 13.47 12.70 -20.85
C VAL A 124 12.82 13.48 -21.99
N ASP A 125 11.62 14.01 -21.78
CA ASP A 125 10.82 14.61 -22.86
C ASP A 125 11.30 16.01 -23.23
N THR A 126 11.80 16.78 -22.27
CA THR A 126 12.18 18.19 -22.50
C THR A 126 13.67 18.38 -22.81
N GLU A 127 14.56 17.54 -22.27
CA GLU A 127 16.00 17.67 -22.47
C GLU A 127 16.58 16.54 -23.34
N LEU A 128 16.28 15.27 -23.03
CA LEU A 128 16.94 14.12 -23.67
C LEU A 128 16.47 13.90 -25.11
N LEU A 129 15.17 13.67 -25.34
CA LEU A 129 14.64 13.37 -26.68
C LEU A 129 14.97 14.51 -27.67
N PRO A 130 14.77 15.80 -27.33
CA PRO A 130 15.13 16.88 -28.25
C PRO A 130 16.64 16.99 -28.50
N ALA A 131 17.49 16.60 -27.54
CA ALA A 131 18.95 16.58 -27.76
C ALA A 131 19.35 15.50 -28.77
N VAL A 132 18.77 14.30 -28.68
CA VAL A 132 19.02 13.20 -29.62
C VAL A 132 18.47 13.54 -31.01
N GLU A 133 17.28 14.14 -31.10
CA GLU A 133 16.69 14.61 -32.36
C GLU A 133 17.57 15.64 -33.09
N ARG A 134 18.21 16.53 -32.34
CA ARG A 134 19.15 17.52 -32.90
C ARG A 134 20.54 16.95 -33.19
N GLY A 135 20.78 15.67 -32.90
CA GLY A 135 22.09 15.03 -33.03
C GLY A 135 23.13 15.49 -31.99
N ASP A 136 22.72 16.21 -30.94
CA ASP A 136 23.60 16.68 -29.86
C ASP A 136 23.78 15.57 -28.82
N MET A 137 24.64 14.61 -29.14
CA MET A 137 24.91 13.47 -28.29
C MET A 137 25.65 13.83 -27.00
N GLU A 138 26.37 14.96 -26.96
CA GLU A 138 26.97 15.44 -25.72
C GLU A 138 25.90 15.93 -24.74
N ALA A 139 24.91 16.69 -25.22
CA ALA A 139 23.75 17.07 -24.42
C ALA A 139 22.96 15.86 -23.97
N ALA A 140 22.66 14.92 -24.88
CA ALA A 140 21.95 13.69 -24.54
C ALA A 140 22.69 12.89 -23.46
N ALA A 141 24.02 12.74 -23.56
CA ALA A 141 24.82 12.05 -22.56
C ALA A 141 24.86 12.78 -21.21
N ARG A 142 24.81 14.12 -21.17
CA ARG A 142 24.70 14.90 -19.92
C ARG A 142 23.37 14.62 -19.22
N VAL A 143 22.27 14.66 -19.97
CA VAL A 143 20.93 14.40 -19.42
C VAL A 143 20.80 12.96 -18.97
N TYR A 144 21.31 12.01 -19.77
CA TYR A 144 21.39 10.60 -19.39
C TYR A 144 22.07 10.38 -18.04
N ARG A 145 23.23 11.01 -17.81
CA ARG A 145 23.93 10.91 -16.51
C ARG A 145 23.11 11.49 -15.35
N LYS A 146 22.34 12.56 -15.59
CA LYS A 146 21.42 13.10 -14.57
C LYS A 146 20.32 12.08 -14.25
N ALA A 147 19.70 11.50 -15.28
CA ALA A 147 18.63 10.51 -15.14
C ALA A 147 19.12 9.22 -14.47
N ASP A 148 20.33 8.77 -14.78
CA ASP A 148 20.97 7.60 -14.17
C ASP A 148 21.30 7.83 -12.68
N ALA A 149 21.90 8.98 -12.35
CA ALA A 149 22.16 9.36 -10.97
C ALA A 149 20.85 9.49 -10.17
N PHE A 150 19.81 10.00 -10.81
CA PHE A 150 18.47 10.09 -10.23
C PHE A 150 17.87 8.71 -9.96
N LEU A 151 17.91 7.79 -10.94
CA LEU A 151 17.45 6.41 -10.77
C LEU A 151 18.18 5.71 -9.62
N MET A 152 19.50 5.92 -9.51
CA MET A 152 20.30 5.37 -8.42
C MET A 152 19.87 5.93 -7.05
N HIS A 153 19.54 7.22 -6.98
CA HIS A 153 19.05 7.84 -5.74
C HIS A 153 17.72 7.23 -5.28
N ILE A 154 16.77 7.01 -6.19
CA ILE A 154 15.43 6.48 -5.87
C ILE A 154 15.37 4.95 -5.77
N ALA A 155 16.38 4.23 -6.30
CA ALA A 155 16.52 2.79 -6.12
C ALA A 155 17.10 2.43 -4.73
N LEU A 156 17.84 3.34 -4.11
CA LEU A 156 18.52 3.12 -2.83
C LEU A 156 17.76 3.44 -1.51
N PRO A 157 16.47 3.86 -1.46
CA PRO A 157 15.76 3.93 -0.20
C PRO A 157 15.17 2.55 0.11
N SER A 158 16.02 1.53 0.29
CA SER A 158 15.66 0.46 1.21
C SER A 158 15.72 1.05 2.62
N ARG A 159 14.73 1.88 2.98
CA ARG A 159 14.31 1.89 4.38
C ARG A 159 14.15 0.41 4.70
N PRO A 160 14.84 -0.15 5.71
CA PRO A 160 14.55 -1.50 6.12
C PRO A 160 13.04 -1.53 6.29
N CYS A 161 12.34 -2.34 5.48
CA CYS A 161 10.93 -2.66 5.71
C CYS A 161 10.89 -2.84 7.21
N PRO A 162 10.14 -2.02 7.98
CA PRO A 162 10.20 -2.08 9.43
C PRO A 162 9.91 -3.52 9.72
N ARG A 163 10.99 -4.28 10.01
CA ARG A 163 10.97 -5.72 10.14
C ARG A 163 9.89 -5.84 11.16
N LYS A 164 8.73 -6.37 10.74
CA LYS A 164 7.49 -6.25 11.52
C LYS A 164 7.97 -6.34 12.93
N ALA A 165 7.72 -5.30 13.72
CA ALA A 165 7.69 -5.51 15.13
C ALA A 165 6.58 -6.56 15.29
N SER A 166 6.91 -7.82 15.07
CA SER A 166 6.77 -8.84 16.07
C SER A 166 7.45 -8.25 17.31
N ALA A 167 6.79 -7.26 17.91
CA ALA A 167 6.11 -7.54 19.14
C ALA A 167 5.40 -8.89 18.95
N ALA A 168 6.20 -9.98 19.00
CA ALA A 168 5.90 -11.12 19.79
C ALA A 168 5.50 -10.47 21.10
N THR A 169 4.21 -10.26 21.22
CA THR A 169 3.68 -9.45 22.26
C THR A 169 4.19 -10.11 23.53
N PRO A 170 4.87 -9.40 24.43
CA PRO A 170 5.01 -9.89 25.78
C PRO A 170 3.64 -9.76 26.48
N LEU A 171 2.53 -10.14 25.81
CA LEU A 171 1.20 -10.32 26.41
C LEU A 171 1.09 -11.64 27.17
N LEU A 172 2.22 -12.26 27.48
CA LEU A 172 2.33 -13.28 28.52
C LEU A 172 3.45 -12.95 29.52
N LYS A 173 3.72 -11.67 29.79
CA LYS A 173 4.41 -11.28 31.03
C LYS A 173 3.43 -10.73 32.07
N ARG A 174 2.97 -11.66 32.91
CA ARG A 174 2.92 -11.51 34.38
C ARG A 174 2.18 -10.28 34.92
N LYS A 175 0.85 -10.16 34.71
CA LYS A 175 0.07 -9.25 35.57
C LYS A 175 -1.39 -9.64 35.85
N HIS A 176 -1.94 -10.66 35.20
CA HIS A 176 -3.33 -11.07 35.45
C HIS A 176 -3.47 -12.19 36.51
N TRP A 177 -2.44 -13.03 36.73
CA TRP A 177 -2.54 -14.19 37.63
C TRP A 177 -2.50 -13.81 39.12
N GLU A 178 -1.96 -12.64 39.48
CA GLU A 178 -1.92 -12.20 40.88
C GLU A 178 -3.29 -11.71 41.38
N ARG A 179 -4.18 -11.25 40.49
CA ARG A 179 -5.56 -10.89 40.87
C ARG A 179 -6.45 -12.12 41.12
N CYS A 180 -6.22 -13.23 40.41
CA CYS A 180 -6.96 -14.48 40.67
C CYS A 180 -6.49 -15.21 41.94
N ARG A 181 -5.23 -15.01 42.38
CA ARG A 181 -4.73 -15.64 43.62
C ARG A 181 -5.31 -14.98 44.88
N LEU A 182 -5.68 -13.70 44.82
CA LEU A 182 -6.29 -12.97 45.93
C LEU A 182 -7.79 -13.23 46.10
N SER A 183 -8.51 -13.66 45.05
CA SER A 183 -9.94 -13.99 45.16
C SER A 183 -10.21 -15.40 45.71
N LEU A 184 -9.26 -16.34 45.57
CA LEU A 184 -9.40 -17.71 46.11
C LEU A 184 -9.03 -17.83 47.60
N ALA A 185 -8.34 -16.83 48.18
CA ALA A 185 -8.07 -16.79 49.62
C ALA A 185 -9.28 -16.35 50.45
N CYS A 186 -10.33 -15.79 49.83
CA CYS A 186 -11.52 -15.31 50.53
C CYS A 186 -12.62 -16.39 50.71
N LEU A 187 -12.44 -17.60 50.16
CA LEU A 187 -13.38 -18.72 50.26
C LEU A 187 -12.97 -19.79 51.28
N ALA A 188 -11.85 -19.61 51.99
CA ALA A 188 -11.40 -20.52 53.05
C ALA A 188 -11.84 -20.09 54.46
N TRP A 189 -12.53 -18.95 54.60
CA TRP A 189 -13.00 -18.40 55.88
C TRP A 189 -14.43 -17.85 55.72
N LEU A 190 -15.41 -18.74 55.64
CA LEU A 190 -16.78 -18.49 56.08
C LEU A 190 -17.27 -19.82 56.72
N PRO A 191 -18.00 -19.77 57.84
CA PRO A 191 -18.06 -20.82 58.87
C PRO A 191 -18.67 -22.14 58.40
#